data_AF-A0A2G6C1J8-F1
#
_entry.id   AF-A0A2G6C1J8-F1
#
_cell.length_a   1.000
_cell.length_b   1.000
_cell.length_c   1.000
_cell.angle_alpha   90.00
_cell.angle_beta   90.00
_cell.angle_gamma   90.00
#
_symmetry.space_group_name_H-M   'P 1'
#
loop_
_entity.id
_entity.type
_entity.pdbx_description
1 polymer ?
#
loop_
_entity_poly.entity_id
_entity_poly.type
_entity_poly.pdbx_seq_one_letter_code
_entity_poly.pdbx_strand_id
1 'polypeptide(L)'
;MNELLDGYLKKRRAKTPRRPSGTATKQAEQPRTVAPPTPPRRNLGDRLRRPSRTTLIASLAVAATIAGSMTIQSGPRTPGVVPKMPDVVPKPPGVEQHEASPHNEDYTDCGRGETADAEAKNGPLDMFGTQSFSKQLVPCGAPIRKNSEQIMSDIYNNQITNKSINNTGTIYMNAGGSYSAGMFAADKSDSLYKVEFDNNDGNCNADFLNTVDELRVPSDAKAAEGTDMEVAIYDEEQNILAEFWRSSIDHDNKVIKACWGGVKHNASKSTGVFERPYGVAAAGTVMSATQLNADDMKAVLDGGEINHVMGLALVGVKPGEVGVANRHDSYMPGGIGETVSEGSMMTWPDGMKKPEGLSMAAEAIWRQIMKYGIIIEDKSGAISARGQNPDSLEDPSLYDKFLENRSWEEVMSELPWDELVLLDENYLTIKDGDTVVKRLGDGDKTLEFSGSND
;
A
#
# COMPACT_ATOMS: atom_id res chain seq x y z
N MET A 1 -9.30 -4.83 -24.72
CA MET A 1 -8.05 -4.88 -23.93
C MET A 1 -7.21 -6.13 -24.22
N ASN A 2 -7.83 -7.29 -24.49
CA ASN A 2 -7.12 -8.56 -24.76
C ASN A 2 -6.35 -8.67 -26.10
N GLU A 3 -6.56 -7.77 -27.07
CA GLU A 3 -5.80 -7.80 -28.34
C GLU A 3 -4.47 -7.04 -28.31
N LEU A 4 -4.20 -6.24 -27.28
CA LEU A 4 -2.95 -5.48 -27.15
C LEU A 4 -1.83 -6.24 -26.41
N LEU A 5 -2.18 -7.26 -25.60
CA LEU A 5 -1.19 -8.12 -24.93
C LEU A 5 -0.56 -9.16 -25.86
N ASP A 6 -1.31 -9.65 -26.84
CA ASP A 6 -0.89 -10.76 -27.71
C ASP A 6 0.22 -10.38 -28.71
N GLY A 7 0.35 -9.08 -28.99
CA GLY A 7 1.43 -8.52 -29.82
C GLY A 7 2.79 -8.44 -29.09
N TYR A 8 2.79 -8.37 -27.76
CA TYR A 8 4.01 -8.15 -26.97
C TYR A 8 4.78 -9.45 -26.72
N LEU A 9 4.08 -10.58 -26.57
CA LEU A 9 4.70 -11.88 -26.29
C LEU A 9 5.28 -12.59 -27.53
N LYS A 10 4.85 -12.22 -28.75
CA LYS A 10 5.39 -12.82 -29.99
C LYS A 10 6.78 -12.33 -30.38
N LYS A 11 7.31 -11.26 -29.78
CA LYS A 11 8.63 -10.69 -30.18
C LYS A 11 9.84 -11.21 -29.41
N ARG A 12 9.68 -12.06 -28.38
CA ARG A 12 10.83 -12.61 -27.60
C ARG A 12 11.29 -14.03 -27.94
N ARG A 13 10.67 -14.72 -28.91
CA ARG A 13 11.19 -16.00 -29.42
C ARG A 13 11.98 -15.81 -30.71
N ALA A 14 13.21 -15.33 -30.60
CA ALA A 14 14.20 -15.53 -31.66
C ALA A 14 15.65 -15.49 -31.14
N LYS A 15 16.36 -16.59 -31.41
CA LYS A 15 17.83 -16.76 -31.47
C LYS A 15 18.59 -17.01 -30.16
N THR A 16 18.75 -18.29 -29.85
CA THR A 16 20.00 -18.82 -29.28
C THR A 16 20.43 -20.01 -30.15
N PRO A 17 21.65 -20.00 -30.75
CA PRO A 17 22.09 -21.10 -31.59
C PRO A 17 22.57 -22.29 -30.74
N ARG A 18 21.96 -23.46 -30.96
CA ARG A 18 22.48 -24.77 -30.53
C ARG A 18 23.72 -25.14 -31.35
N ARG A 19 24.76 -25.66 -30.68
CA ARG A 19 25.82 -26.49 -31.29
C ARG A 19 26.40 -27.46 -30.23
N PRO A 20 27.11 -28.53 -30.63
CA PRO A 20 26.53 -29.87 -30.65
C PRO A 20 27.17 -30.83 -29.65
N SER A 21 26.47 -31.94 -29.41
CA SER A 21 26.87 -33.10 -28.63
C SER A 21 28.17 -33.74 -29.15
N GLY A 22 29.18 -33.84 -28.29
CA GLY A 22 30.35 -34.69 -28.47
C GLY A 22 30.39 -35.77 -27.40
N THR A 23 30.30 -37.02 -27.83
CA THR A 23 30.61 -38.25 -27.07
C THR A 23 32.11 -38.46 -26.97
N ALA A 24 32.64 -38.76 -25.77
CA ALA A 24 33.81 -39.64 -25.58
C ALA A 24 34.15 -39.92 -24.10
N THR A 25 34.05 -41.20 -23.75
CA THR A 25 34.92 -42.04 -22.89
C THR A 25 35.23 -41.72 -21.42
N LYS A 26 34.92 -42.74 -20.60
CA LYS A 26 35.43 -43.06 -19.26
C LYS A 26 36.96 -43.07 -19.20
N GLN A 27 37.52 -42.49 -18.13
CA GLN A 27 38.68 -43.07 -17.43
C GLN A 27 38.57 -42.75 -15.94
N ALA A 28 38.83 -43.78 -15.14
CA ALA A 28 38.82 -43.74 -13.68
C ALA A 28 40.23 -43.45 -13.17
N GLU A 29 40.37 -42.50 -12.24
CA GLU A 29 41.54 -42.36 -11.38
C GLU A 29 41.12 -41.99 -9.95
N GLN A 30 41.89 -42.55 -9.01
CA GLN A 30 41.67 -42.65 -7.57
C GLN A 30 42.02 -41.36 -6.78
N PRO A 31 41.62 -41.27 -5.48
CA PRO A 31 41.55 -40.00 -4.76
C PRO A 31 42.89 -39.54 -4.20
N ARG A 32 43.21 -38.25 -4.37
CA ARG A 32 44.26 -37.55 -3.60
C ARG A 32 43.62 -36.77 -2.45
N THR A 33 43.99 -37.14 -1.24
CA THR A 33 43.77 -36.41 0.01
C THR A 33 44.48 -35.05 -0.03
N VAL A 34 43.72 -33.95 0.13
CA VAL A 34 44.25 -32.60 0.30
C VAL A 34 43.91 -32.13 1.71
N ALA A 35 44.94 -31.73 2.46
CA ALA A 35 44.84 -31.19 3.82
C ALA A 35 44.20 -29.79 3.83
N PRO A 36 43.50 -29.40 4.91
CA PRO A 36 42.83 -28.11 5.00
C PRO A 36 43.83 -26.94 5.17
N PRO A 37 43.54 -25.76 4.59
CA PRO A 37 44.39 -24.58 4.77
C PRO A 37 44.19 -23.94 6.15
N THR A 38 45.31 -23.61 6.79
CA THR A 38 45.42 -22.85 8.04
C THR A 38 44.91 -21.40 7.84
N PRO A 39 44.17 -20.82 8.81
CA PRO A 39 43.71 -19.44 8.71
C PRO A 39 44.85 -18.42 8.89
N PRO A 40 44.82 -17.27 8.20
CA PRO A 40 45.84 -16.24 8.36
C PRO A 40 45.66 -15.47 9.68
N ARG A 41 46.78 -15.33 10.42
CA ARG A 41 46.93 -14.43 11.57
C ARG A 41 46.75 -12.97 11.14
N ARG A 42 45.77 -12.26 11.70
CA ARG A 42 45.69 -10.79 11.62
C ARG A 42 46.62 -10.16 12.66
N ASN A 43 47.61 -9.42 12.17
CA ASN A 43 48.38 -8.46 12.97
C ASN A 43 47.54 -7.18 13.14
N LEU A 44 47.24 -6.82 14.38
CA LEU A 44 46.90 -5.45 14.77
C LEU A 44 48.21 -4.65 14.82
N GLY A 45 48.27 -3.53 14.09
CA GLY A 45 49.37 -2.59 14.19
C GLY A 45 49.36 -1.52 13.10
N ASP A 46 48.96 -0.32 13.51
CA ASP A 46 49.36 0.98 12.96
C ASP A 46 49.12 1.30 11.48
N ARG A 47 48.23 2.28 11.24
CA ARG A 47 48.67 3.64 10.86
C ARG A 47 47.49 4.59 10.67
N LEU A 48 47.43 5.57 11.57
CA LEU A 48 46.82 6.87 11.36
C LEU A 48 47.46 7.57 10.16
N ARG A 49 46.67 7.85 9.11
CA ARG A 49 46.96 8.94 8.17
C ARG A 49 45.66 9.62 7.74
N ARG A 50 45.53 10.90 8.14
CA ARG A 50 44.59 11.87 7.56
C ARG A 50 44.89 12.09 6.07
N PRO A 51 43.89 12.37 5.22
CA PRO A 51 44.11 13.17 4.03
C PRO A 51 43.60 14.60 4.22
N SER A 52 44.40 15.51 3.67
CA SER A 52 44.20 16.95 3.58
C SER A 52 43.14 17.33 2.55
N ARG A 53 42.55 18.51 2.77
CA ARG A 53 41.71 19.26 1.83
C ARG A 53 42.43 19.57 0.51
N THR A 54 41.60 19.81 -0.50
CA THR A 54 41.80 20.60 -1.75
C THR A 54 42.13 19.79 -3.00
N THR A 55 41.09 19.52 -3.82
CA THR A 55 41.01 19.94 -5.24
C THR A 55 39.52 20.03 -5.61
N LEU A 56 39.09 21.25 -5.96
CA LEU A 56 37.81 21.56 -6.58
C LEU A 56 38.04 21.68 -8.10
N ILE A 57 36.97 21.47 -8.87
CA ILE A 57 36.71 21.86 -10.28
C ILE A 57 36.65 20.73 -11.32
N ALA A 58 35.51 20.76 -12.04
CA ALA A 58 35.18 20.25 -13.37
C ALA A 58 34.56 18.84 -13.48
N SER A 59 33.22 18.82 -13.58
CA SER A 59 32.51 18.14 -14.68
C SER A 59 31.10 18.73 -14.83
N LEU A 60 31.00 19.73 -15.71
CA LEU A 60 29.77 20.27 -16.28
C LEU A 60 29.50 19.53 -17.61
N ALA A 61 28.21 19.27 -17.88
CA ALA A 61 27.57 19.16 -19.19
C ALA A 61 28.09 18.13 -20.23
N VAL A 62 27.31 17.05 -20.40
CA VAL A 62 27.03 16.48 -21.73
C VAL A 62 25.53 16.27 -21.85
N ALA A 63 24.84 17.32 -22.30
CA ALA A 63 23.48 17.25 -22.81
C ALA A 63 23.44 18.07 -24.10
N ALA A 64 23.47 17.37 -25.24
CA ALA A 64 22.75 17.73 -26.46
C ALA A 64 23.19 16.84 -27.63
N THR A 65 22.18 16.32 -28.34
CA THR A 65 22.04 16.29 -29.81
C THR A 65 21.78 14.89 -30.38
N ILE A 66 20.51 14.46 -30.39
CA ILE A 66 19.91 13.78 -31.54
C ILE A 66 18.47 14.30 -31.70
N ALA A 67 18.32 15.38 -32.46
CA ALA A 67 17.05 15.75 -33.05
C ALA A 67 16.92 14.99 -34.38
N GLY A 68 16.11 13.93 -34.39
CA GLY A 68 15.70 13.24 -35.60
C GLY A 68 14.31 13.69 -36.00
N SER A 69 14.21 14.48 -37.08
CA SER A 69 12.96 14.86 -37.73
C SER A 69 12.18 13.62 -38.19
N MET A 70 11.01 13.37 -37.59
CA MET A 70 9.98 12.53 -38.20
C MET A 70 8.90 13.43 -38.80
N THR A 71 8.99 13.63 -40.11
CA THR A 71 7.91 14.19 -40.92
C THR A 71 6.84 13.12 -41.08
N ILE A 72 5.71 13.26 -40.38
CA ILE A 72 4.53 12.40 -40.61
C ILE A 72 3.80 12.94 -41.85
N GLN A 73 3.86 12.15 -42.92
CA GLN A 73 3.12 12.37 -44.15
C GLN A 73 1.65 11.98 -43.90
N SER A 74 0.74 12.96 -43.89
CA SER A 74 -0.71 12.74 -43.79
C SER A 74 -1.27 12.31 -45.15
N GLY A 75 -1.68 11.04 -45.25
CA GLY A 75 -2.51 10.56 -46.35
C GLY A 75 -3.98 10.96 -46.16
N PRO A 76 -4.76 11.11 -47.25
CA PRO A 76 -6.15 11.55 -47.17
C PRO A 76 -7.04 10.47 -46.55
N ARG A 77 -7.76 10.81 -45.47
CA ARG A 77 -8.81 9.98 -44.89
C ARG A 77 -10.10 10.16 -45.69
N THR A 78 -10.62 9.05 -46.22
CA THR A 78 -12.01 8.94 -46.70
C THR A 78 -12.99 9.03 -45.51
N PRO A 79 -14.14 9.70 -45.67
CA PRO A 79 -15.15 9.80 -44.61
C PRO A 79 -15.88 8.45 -44.47
N GLY A 80 -15.62 7.76 -43.35
CA GLY A 80 -16.35 6.57 -42.94
C GLY A 80 -17.67 6.95 -42.28
N VAL A 81 -18.74 6.34 -42.77
CA VAL A 81 -20.12 6.45 -42.29
C VAL A 81 -20.20 5.95 -40.83
N VAL A 82 -20.70 6.80 -39.94
CA VAL A 82 -21.01 6.45 -38.53
C VAL A 82 -22.35 5.70 -38.51
N PRO A 83 -22.43 4.46 -37.99
CA PRO A 83 -23.71 3.82 -37.73
C PRO A 83 -24.43 4.52 -36.57
N LYS A 84 -25.69 4.87 -36.80
CA LYS A 84 -26.60 5.46 -35.81
C LYS A 84 -26.85 4.42 -34.70
N MET A 85 -26.53 4.74 -33.44
CA MET A 85 -26.93 3.92 -32.30
C MET A 85 -28.47 3.93 -32.16
N PRO A 86 -29.11 2.81 -31.78
CA PRO A 86 -30.53 2.77 -31.51
C PRO A 86 -30.87 3.44 -30.19
N ASP A 87 -31.99 4.16 -30.19
CA ASP A 87 -32.61 4.80 -29.05
C ASP A 87 -33.07 3.80 -27.98
N VAL A 88 -32.85 4.18 -26.72
CA VAL A 88 -33.62 3.83 -25.51
C VAL A 88 -33.90 2.34 -25.26
N VAL A 89 -33.11 1.76 -24.33
CA VAL A 89 -33.45 0.51 -23.66
C VAL A 89 -34.49 0.80 -22.56
N PRO A 90 -35.63 0.09 -22.51
CA PRO A 90 -36.63 0.30 -21.46
C PRO A 90 -36.16 -0.25 -20.10
N LYS A 91 -36.44 0.53 -19.05
CA LYS A 91 -36.25 0.23 -17.63
C LYS A 91 -36.87 -1.12 -17.25
N PRO A 92 -36.16 -2.02 -16.54
CA PRO A 92 -36.76 -3.25 -16.02
C PRO A 92 -37.76 -2.94 -14.89
N PRO A 93 -38.88 -3.68 -14.77
CA PRO A 93 -39.86 -3.47 -13.72
C PRO A 93 -39.44 -4.18 -12.42
N GLY A 94 -39.55 -3.46 -11.31
CA GLY A 94 -39.82 -4.01 -9.97
C GLY A 94 -38.68 -4.71 -9.26
N VAL A 95 -37.82 -3.93 -8.60
CA VAL A 95 -37.13 -4.40 -7.38
C VAL A 95 -37.91 -3.81 -6.21
N GLU A 96 -38.45 -4.68 -5.35
CA GLU A 96 -39.10 -4.29 -4.10
C GLU A 96 -38.12 -3.48 -3.26
N GLN A 97 -38.52 -2.24 -2.94
CA GLN A 97 -37.81 -1.39 -2.01
C GLN A 97 -38.03 -1.96 -0.61
N HIS A 98 -36.97 -2.52 -0.01
CA HIS A 98 -36.91 -2.64 1.44
C HIS A 98 -36.88 -1.22 2.00
N GLU A 99 -37.94 -0.84 2.73
CA GLU A 99 -38.02 0.43 3.45
C GLU A 99 -36.94 0.45 4.54
N ALA A 100 -35.77 1.01 4.21
CA ALA A 100 -34.79 1.40 5.19
C ALA A 100 -35.32 2.63 5.95
N SER A 101 -35.28 2.55 7.28
CA SER A 101 -35.73 3.59 8.21
C SER A 101 -35.00 4.93 7.96
N PRO A 102 -35.68 6.08 7.94
CA PRO A 102 -35.05 7.36 7.67
C PRO A 102 -34.31 7.88 8.92
N HIS A 103 -33.06 7.47 9.10
CA HIS A 103 -32.12 8.17 9.99
C HIS A 103 -31.58 9.41 9.27
N ASN A 104 -32.22 10.55 9.52
CA ASN A 104 -31.79 11.86 9.06
C ASN A 104 -30.75 12.40 10.04
N GLU A 105 -29.59 11.74 10.12
CA GLU A 105 -28.52 12.12 11.03
C GLU A 105 -27.52 13.01 10.30
N ASP A 106 -27.48 14.29 10.68
CA ASP A 106 -26.36 15.18 10.38
C ASP A 106 -25.08 14.49 10.91
N TYR A 107 -24.29 13.90 10.01
CA TYR A 107 -23.02 13.23 10.31
C TYR A 107 -22.02 14.26 10.84
N THR A 108 -22.15 14.57 12.12
CA THR A 108 -21.29 15.46 12.92
C THR A 108 -20.45 14.66 13.90
N ASP A 109 -20.33 13.35 13.66
CA ASP A 109 -19.60 12.41 14.49
C ASP A 109 -18.13 12.30 14.06
N CYS A 110 -17.41 13.41 14.22
CA CYS A 110 -15.95 13.42 14.22
C CYS A 110 -15.44 12.83 15.54
N GLY A 111 -15.64 11.51 15.73
CA GLY A 111 -15.14 10.74 16.87
C GLY A 111 -15.37 11.40 18.24
N ARG A 112 -16.61 11.86 18.53
CA ARG A 112 -16.88 12.60 19.76
C ARG A 112 -16.73 11.72 21.00
N GLY A 113 -15.53 11.68 21.57
CA GLY A 113 -15.29 11.27 22.97
C GLY A 113 -15.57 9.81 23.30
N GLU A 114 -16.11 9.03 22.36
CA GLU A 114 -16.14 7.59 22.44
C GLU A 114 -14.77 7.11 22.00
N THR A 115 -13.99 6.57 22.95
CA THR A 115 -12.91 5.65 22.58
C THR A 115 -13.53 4.65 21.62
N ALA A 116 -13.01 4.52 20.40
CA ALA A 116 -13.50 3.55 19.40
C ALA A 116 -13.92 2.29 20.15
N ASP A 117 -15.24 2.02 20.17
CA ASP A 117 -15.82 1.06 21.10
C ASP A 117 -14.95 -0.19 21.11
N ALA A 118 -14.49 -0.54 22.31
CA ALA A 118 -13.65 -1.70 22.47
C ALA A 118 -14.39 -2.91 21.86
N GLU A 119 -13.72 -3.62 20.96
CA GLU A 119 -13.96 -5.03 20.61
C GLU A 119 -14.84 -5.41 19.42
N ALA A 120 -15.43 -4.50 18.63
CA ALA A 120 -16.09 -4.92 17.39
C ALA A 120 -15.06 -5.28 16.31
N LYS A 121 -14.50 -6.49 16.38
CA LYS A 121 -13.71 -7.06 15.27
C LYS A 121 -14.63 -7.27 14.07
N ASN A 122 -14.30 -6.67 12.93
CA ASN A 122 -15.02 -6.91 11.68
C ASN A 122 -14.83 -8.36 11.18
N GLY A 123 -13.78 -9.05 11.64
CA GLY A 123 -13.52 -10.47 11.36
C GLY A 123 -12.08 -10.87 11.68
N PRO A 124 -11.60 -12.01 11.16
CA PRO A 124 -10.24 -12.51 11.42
C PRO A 124 -9.13 -11.60 10.88
N LEU A 125 -9.42 -10.73 9.90
CA LEU A 125 -8.47 -9.75 9.37
C LEU A 125 -8.44 -8.46 10.21
N ASP A 126 -9.39 -8.26 11.15
CA ASP A 126 -9.33 -7.19 12.14
C ASP A 126 -8.41 -7.56 13.31
N MET A 127 -7.13 -7.65 12.99
CA MET A 127 -6.11 -8.17 13.88
C MET A 127 -5.58 -7.14 14.88
N PHE A 128 -5.82 -5.84 14.68
CA PHE A 128 -5.20 -4.76 15.47
C PHE A 128 -6.11 -4.24 16.59
N GLY A 129 -5.54 -4.05 17.78
CA GLY A 129 -6.22 -3.39 18.89
C GLY A 129 -6.36 -1.88 18.70
N THR A 130 -7.09 -1.24 19.62
CA THR A 130 -7.37 0.21 19.64
C THR A 130 -6.13 1.11 19.77
N GLN A 131 -4.95 0.54 20.04
CA GLN A 131 -3.67 1.28 20.07
C GLN A 131 -3.03 1.43 18.68
N SER A 132 -3.51 0.69 17.68
CA SER A 132 -3.02 0.81 16.30
C SER A 132 -3.34 2.19 15.74
N PHE A 133 -2.41 2.74 14.95
CA PHE A 133 -2.64 3.97 14.17
C PHE A 133 -3.91 3.87 13.33
N SER A 134 -4.17 2.67 12.80
CA SER A 134 -5.31 2.43 11.92
C SER A 134 -6.64 2.55 12.63
N LYS A 135 -6.68 2.42 13.94
CA LYS A 135 -7.90 2.51 14.76
C LYS A 135 -8.09 3.89 15.41
N GLN A 136 -7.18 4.85 15.17
CA GLN A 136 -7.28 6.18 15.76
C GLN A 136 -8.34 7.02 15.04
N LEU A 137 -9.32 7.50 15.80
CA LEU A 137 -10.34 8.40 15.31
C LEU A 137 -9.75 9.79 15.03
N VAL A 138 -10.21 10.47 13.99
CA VAL A 138 -10.00 11.90 13.79
C VAL A 138 -10.90 12.67 14.77
N PRO A 139 -10.35 13.37 15.78
CA PRO A 139 -11.15 14.12 16.72
C PRO A 139 -11.76 15.33 16.03
N CYS A 140 -12.96 15.72 16.47
CA CYS A 140 -13.51 17.01 16.09
C CYS A 140 -12.51 18.14 16.38
N GLY A 141 -12.33 19.02 15.40
CA GLY A 141 -11.47 20.18 15.46
C GLY A 141 -10.00 19.81 15.34
N ALA A 142 -9.68 18.64 14.78
CA ALA A 142 -8.31 18.24 14.50
C ALA A 142 -7.58 19.40 13.80
N PRO A 143 -6.37 19.77 14.27
CA PRO A 143 -5.68 20.93 13.76
C PRO A 143 -5.38 20.74 12.27
N ILE A 144 -5.82 21.70 11.45
CA ILE A 144 -5.56 21.72 10.02
C ILE A 144 -4.24 22.45 9.77
N ARG A 145 -3.43 21.91 8.86
CA ARG A 145 -2.16 22.52 8.46
C ARG A 145 -2.40 23.90 7.84
N LYS A 146 -1.58 24.90 8.20
CA LYS A 146 -1.74 26.30 7.74
C LYS A 146 -1.81 26.48 6.21
N ASN A 147 -1.12 25.63 5.45
CA ASN A 147 -1.12 25.65 3.98
C ASN A 147 -1.89 24.47 3.37
N SER A 148 -2.84 23.89 4.13
CA SER A 148 -3.69 22.78 3.68
C SER A 148 -4.37 23.08 2.35
N GLU A 149 -5.04 24.23 2.22
CA GLU A 149 -5.78 24.61 1.01
C GLU A 149 -4.90 24.59 -0.24
N GLN A 150 -3.70 25.18 -0.18
CA GLN A 150 -2.77 25.20 -1.31
C GLN A 150 -2.28 23.78 -1.66
N ILE A 151 -1.86 22.99 -0.66
CA ILE A 151 -1.36 21.63 -0.91
C ILE A 151 -2.46 20.75 -1.50
N MET A 152 -3.67 20.79 -0.94
CA MET A 152 -4.78 19.96 -1.39
C MET A 152 -5.27 20.37 -2.79
N SER A 153 -5.28 21.68 -3.08
CA SER A 153 -5.51 22.19 -4.44
C SER A 153 -4.46 21.68 -5.44
N ASP A 154 -3.18 21.67 -5.08
CA ASP A 154 -2.12 21.14 -5.95
C ASP A 154 -2.25 19.62 -6.15
N ILE A 155 -2.53 18.85 -5.10
CA ILE A 155 -2.77 17.41 -5.21
C ILE A 155 -3.97 17.13 -6.12
N TYR A 156 -5.09 17.83 -5.91
CA TYR A 156 -6.30 17.63 -6.70
C TYR A 156 -6.11 17.99 -8.17
N ASN A 157 -5.55 19.18 -8.44
CA ASN A 157 -5.40 19.69 -9.81
C ASN A 157 -4.26 19.00 -10.58
N ASN A 158 -3.13 18.72 -9.92
CA ASN A 158 -1.94 18.23 -10.61
C ASN A 158 -1.80 16.71 -10.55
N GLN A 159 -2.42 16.04 -9.57
CA GLN A 159 -2.30 14.59 -9.44
C GLN A 159 -3.64 13.88 -9.63
N ILE A 160 -4.72 14.25 -8.93
CA ILE A 160 -6.00 13.50 -9.01
C ILE A 160 -6.66 13.65 -10.38
N THR A 161 -6.93 14.88 -10.79
CA THR A 161 -7.71 15.16 -12.02
C THR A 161 -6.86 15.19 -13.29
N ASN A 162 -5.53 15.31 -13.15
CA ASN A 162 -4.62 15.36 -14.28
C ASN A 162 -4.43 13.98 -14.91
N LYS A 163 -5.16 13.71 -16.00
CA LYS A 163 -5.10 12.43 -16.74
C LYS A 163 -3.73 12.09 -17.33
N SER A 164 -2.81 13.05 -17.47
CA SER A 164 -1.44 12.77 -17.92
C SER A 164 -0.55 12.20 -16.82
N ILE A 165 -0.97 12.37 -15.56
CA ILE A 165 -0.27 11.90 -14.37
C ILE A 165 -1.03 10.71 -13.77
N ASN A 166 -2.35 10.83 -13.65
CA ASN A 166 -3.25 9.83 -13.13
C ASN A 166 -4.26 9.39 -14.19
N ASN A 167 -3.99 8.26 -14.83
CA ASN A 167 -4.72 7.78 -16.00
C ASN A 167 -6.26 7.70 -15.84
N THR A 168 -6.77 7.67 -14.61
CA THR A 168 -8.19 7.56 -14.27
C THR A 168 -8.88 8.93 -14.15
N GLY A 169 -8.16 9.99 -13.78
CA GLY A 169 -8.73 11.31 -13.47
C GLY A 169 -9.53 11.36 -12.16
N THR A 170 -9.40 10.34 -11.30
CA THR A 170 -9.97 10.24 -9.95
C THR A 170 -9.09 9.32 -9.10
N ILE A 171 -9.29 9.25 -7.79
CA ILE A 171 -8.69 8.20 -6.98
C ILE A 171 -9.31 6.86 -7.37
N TYR A 172 -8.50 5.84 -7.67
CA TYR A 172 -9.01 4.48 -7.92
C TYR A 172 -8.68 3.56 -6.75
N MET A 173 -9.41 2.46 -6.62
CA MET A 173 -9.06 1.39 -5.68
C MET A 173 -8.23 0.34 -6.43
N ASN A 174 -7.01 0.09 -5.98
CA ASN A 174 -6.20 -1.00 -6.48
C ASN A 174 -6.63 -2.31 -5.80
N ALA A 175 -7.58 -3.01 -6.44
CA ALA A 175 -8.17 -4.27 -6.01
C ALA A 175 -8.12 -5.33 -7.14
N GLY A 176 -7.06 -5.32 -7.95
CA GLY A 176 -6.86 -6.27 -9.05
C GLY A 176 -5.75 -7.28 -8.74
N GLY A 177 -5.84 -8.49 -9.29
CA GLY A 177 -4.96 -9.63 -8.94
C GLY A 177 -3.44 -9.38 -9.02
N SER A 178 -2.99 -8.39 -9.81
CA SER A 178 -1.56 -8.12 -10.00
C SER A 178 -0.92 -7.25 -8.93
N TYR A 179 -1.60 -6.24 -8.40
CA TYR A 179 -0.98 -5.19 -7.58
C TYR A 179 -1.74 -4.89 -6.29
N SER A 180 -2.68 -5.77 -5.92
CA SER A 180 -3.29 -5.78 -4.60
C SER A 180 -2.74 -6.96 -3.82
N ALA A 181 -2.43 -6.74 -2.54
CA ALA A 181 -1.90 -7.80 -1.69
C ALA A 181 -3.01 -8.78 -1.31
N GLY A 182 -2.71 -10.08 -1.39
CA GLY A 182 -3.53 -11.09 -0.75
C GLY A 182 -3.43 -10.96 0.77
N MET A 183 -4.55 -11.10 1.47
CA MET A 183 -4.60 -11.07 2.94
C MET A 183 -5.16 -12.39 3.44
N PHE A 184 -4.41 -13.06 4.30
CA PHE A 184 -4.76 -14.39 4.80
C PHE A 184 -4.64 -14.42 6.32
N ALA A 185 -5.65 -14.99 6.98
CA ALA A 185 -5.57 -15.34 8.39
C ALA A 185 -5.30 -16.84 8.51
N ALA A 186 -4.25 -17.20 9.23
CA ALA A 186 -3.86 -18.58 9.50
C ALA A 186 -4.32 -19.00 10.89
N ASP A 187 -4.81 -20.22 11.00
CA ASP A 187 -5.18 -20.83 12.28
C ASP A 187 -4.26 -22.00 12.65
N LYS A 188 -4.47 -22.58 13.83
CA LYS A 188 -3.65 -23.68 14.36
C LYS A 188 -3.62 -24.94 13.49
N SER A 189 -4.59 -25.13 12.60
CA SER A 189 -4.68 -26.26 11.68
C SER A 189 -3.79 -26.08 10.44
N ASP A 190 -3.38 -24.85 10.15
CA ASP A 190 -2.47 -24.54 9.06
C ASP A 190 -1.04 -25.01 9.36
N SER A 191 -0.36 -25.39 8.28
CA SER A 191 1.03 -25.85 8.33
C SER A 191 1.99 -24.69 8.58
N LEU A 192 3.07 -24.96 9.32
CA LEU A 192 4.22 -24.05 9.42
C LEU A 192 5.04 -24.10 8.13
N TYR A 193 5.39 -22.92 7.63
CA TYR A 193 6.25 -22.70 6.49
C TYR A 193 7.50 -21.98 6.96
N LYS A 194 8.65 -22.42 6.47
CA LYS A 194 9.90 -21.71 6.68
C LYS A 194 9.92 -20.42 5.87
N VAL A 195 10.40 -19.32 6.45
CA VAL A 195 10.61 -18.06 5.73
C VAL A 195 12.06 -17.97 5.27
N GLU A 196 12.27 -17.71 3.98
CA GLU A 196 13.58 -17.66 3.33
C GLU A 196 13.79 -16.38 2.53
N PHE A 197 15.05 -15.98 2.40
CA PHE A 197 15.45 -14.85 1.59
C PHE A 197 15.45 -15.19 0.11
N ASP A 198 14.97 -14.26 -0.71
CA ASP A 198 15.16 -14.30 -2.14
C ASP A 198 15.69 -12.97 -2.68
N ASN A 199 16.88 -12.99 -3.31
CA ASN A 199 17.54 -11.81 -3.87
C ASN A 199 17.56 -11.79 -5.39
N ASN A 200 16.53 -12.32 -6.06
CA ASN A 200 16.53 -12.44 -7.52
C ASN A 200 16.87 -11.13 -8.28
N ASP A 201 16.67 -9.94 -7.68
CA ASP A 201 16.89 -8.65 -8.34
C ASP A 201 17.97 -7.74 -7.72
N GLY A 202 18.70 -8.19 -6.70
CA GLY A 202 19.87 -7.48 -6.15
C GLY A 202 19.59 -6.26 -5.25
N ASN A 203 18.33 -5.84 -5.13
CA ASN A 203 17.88 -4.71 -4.28
C ASN A 203 17.11 -5.18 -3.03
N CYS A 204 17.30 -6.44 -2.62
CA CYS A 204 16.61 -7.06 -1.49
C CYS A 204 17.44 -6.91 -0.20
N ASN A 205 16.77 -6.94 0.95
CA ASN A 205 17.44 -6.95 2.26
C ASN A 205 16.99 -8.19 3.04
N ALA A 206 17.93 -9.05 3.44
CA ALA A 206 17.64 -10.26 4.19
C ALA A 206 17.35 -10.01 5.68
N ASP A 207 17.66 -8.81 6.20
CA ASP A 207 17.67 -8.57 7.63
C ASP A 207 16.30 -8.74 8.30
N PHE A 208 15.19 -8.60 7.55
CA PHE A 208 13.85 -8.85 8.08
C PHE A 208 13.63 -10.32 8.48
N LEU A 209 14.38 -11.27 7.91
CA LEU A 209 14.27 -12.69 8.24
C LEU A 209 14.79 -13.01 9.64
N ASN A 210 15.59 -12.12 10.24
CA ASN A 210 16.00 -12.30 11.63
C ASN A 210 14.83 -12.13 12.62
N THR A 211 13.64 -11.77 12.12
CA THR A 211 12.44 -11.56 12.92
C THR A 211 11.40 -12.68 12.80
N VAL A 212 11.56 -13.62 11.85
CA VAL A 212 10.65 -14.77 11.68
C VAL A 212 11.36 -15.94 11.00
N ASP A 213 11.36 -17.10 11.67
CA ASP A 213 11.90 -18.34 11.09
C ASP A 213 10.81 -19.17 10.38
N GLU A 214 9.63 -19.25 11.00
CA GLU A 214 8.48 -20.01 10.50
C GLU A 214 7.18 -19.23 10.74
N LEU A 215 6.18 -19.44 9.89
CA LEU A 215 4.85 -18.83 9.98
C LEU A 215 3.78 -19.86 9.57
N ARG A 216 2.61 -19.86 10.19
CA ARG A 216 1.47 -20.64 9.67
C ARG A 216 0.93 -20.01 8.40
N VAL A 217 0.64 -20.85 7.41
CA VAL A 217 0.21 -20.40 6.09
C VAL A 217 -1.01 -21.21 5.65
N PRO A 218 -2.15 -20.54 5.36
CA PRO A 218 -3.31 -21.18 4.76
C PRO A 218 -2.97 -21.89 3.47
N SER A 219 -3.62 -23.02 3.21
CA SER A 219 -3.33 -23.85 2.05
C SER A 219 -3.61 -23.18 0.70
N ASP A 220 -4.37 -22.09 0.71
CA ASP A 220 -4.75 -21.26 -0.43
C ASP A 220 -4.00 -19.91 -0.47
N ALA A 221 -3.12 -19.65 0.49
CA ALA A 221 -2.35 -18.41 0.55
C ALA A 221 -1.43 -18.27 -0.66
N LYS A 222 -1.50 -17.13 -1.34
CA LYS A 222 -0.66 -16.82 -2.50
C LYS A 222 -0.34 -15.33 -2.57
N ALA A 223 0.82 -15.04 -3.14
CA ALA A 223 1.21 -13.67 -3.45
C ALA A 223 0.44 -13.11 -4.66
N ALA A 224 0.39 -11.78 -4.77
CA ALA A 224 -0.14 -11.10 -5.94
C ALA A 224 0.61 -11.51 -7.24
N GLU A 225 -0.06 -11.48 -8.39
CA GLU A 225 0.51 -11.98 -9.65
C GLU A 225 1.51 -11.00 -10.31
N GLY A 226 1.43 -9.72 -9.96
CA GLY A 226 2.25 -8.67 -10.56
C GLY A 226 3.67 -8.66 -10.02
N THR A 227 4.44 -7.65 -10.41
CA THR A 227 5.87 -7.58 -10.08
C THR A 227 6.17 -7.33 -8.61
N ASP A 228 5.16 -6.91 -7.85
CA ASP A 228 5.32 -6.58 -6.44
C ASP A 228 5.07 -7.81 -5.56
N MET A 229 4.29 -8.78 -6.05
CA MET A 229 4.01 -10.08 -5.40
C MET A 229 3.80 -9.94 -3.89
N GLU A 230 2.96 -8.98 -3.50
CA GLU A 230 2.69 -8.66 -2.10
C GLU A 230 1.75 -9.71 -1.48
N VAL A 231 1.99 -10.04 -0.22
CA VAL A 231 1.10 -10.88 0.60
C VAL A 231 1.20 -10.48 2.07
N ALA A 232 0.08 -10.50 2.76
CA ALA A 232 -0.01 -10.36 4.21
C ALA A 232 -0.59 -11.64 4.81
N ILE A 233 0.07 -12.18 5.83
CA ILE A 233 -0.34 -13.39 6.53
C ILE A 233 -0.36 -13.10 8.03
N TYR A 234 -1.54 -13.24 8.64
CA TYR A 234 -1.72 -13.13 10.08
C TYR A 234 -1.86 -14.53 10.70
N ASP A 235 -0.86 -14.97 11.45
CA ASP A 235 -0.92 -16.19 12.27
C ASP A 235 -1.57 -15.83 13.61
N GLU A 236 -2.86 -16.17 13.77
CA GLU A 236 -3.64 -15.82 14.96
C GLU A 236 -3.10 -16.54 16.22
N GLU A 237 -2.67 -17.79 16.08
CA GLU A 237 -2.17 -18.62 17.18
C GLU A 237 -0.86 -18.05 17.75
N GLN A 238 0.04 -17.62 16.88
CA GLN A 238 1.30 -16.98 17.29
C GLN A 238 1.15 -15.48 17.54
N ASN A 239 0.02 -14.88 17.14
CA ASN A 239 -0.21 -13.44 17.11
C ASN A 239 0.89 -12.68 16.35
N ILE A 240 1.24 -13.21 15.17
CA ILE A 240 2.28 -12.67 14.28
C ILE A 240 1.62 -12.24 12.97
N LEU A 241 1.82 -10.99 12.59
CA LEU A 241 1.56 -10.54 11.23
C LEU A 241 2.88 -10.49 10.46
N ALA A 242 2.92 -11.05 9.25
CA ALA A 242 4.01 -10.85 8.32
C ALA A 242 3.49 -10.30 6.98
N GLU A 243 4.15 -9.26 6.48
CA GLU A 243 3.90 -8.71 5.15
C GLU A 243 5.17 -8.88 4.32
N PHE A 244 5.03 -9.45 3.12
CA PHE A 244 6.15 -9.73 2.24
C PHE A 244 5.99 -9.03 0.89
N TRP A 245 7.11 -8.57 0.35
CA TRP A 245 7.22 -7.99 -0.99
C TRP A 245 8.16 -8.82 -1.86
N ARG A 246 7.79 -8.92 -3.14
CA ARG A 246 8.38 -9.84 -4.13
C ARG A 246 8.49 -11.24 -3.58
N SER A 247 7.34 -11.74 -3.12
CA SER A 247 7.25 -13.00 -2.41
C SER A 247 6.76 -14.14 -3.30
N SER A 248 7.05 -15.37 -2.90
CA SER A 248 6.44 -16.58 -3.46
C SER A 248 6.20 -17.60 -2.36
N ILE A 249 5.13 -18.38 -2.50
CA ILE A 249 4.74 -19.41 -1.53
C ILE A 249 4.82 -20.77 -2.24
N ASP A 250 5.67 -21.65 -1.72
CA ASP A 250 5.86 -23.02 -2.19
C ASP A 250 5.19 -23.97 -1.19
N HIS A 251 3.95 -24.39 -1.51
CA HIS A 251 3.16 -25.27 -0.66
C HIS A 251 3.71 -26.71 -0.57
N ASP A 252 4.42 -27.18 -1.61
CA ASP A 252 4.97 -28.54 -1.63
C ASP A 252 6.16 -28.67 -0.67
N ASN A 253 7.01 -27.64 -0.63
CA ASN A 253 8.19 -27.62 0.24
C ASN A 253 7.97 -26.87 1.56
N LYS A 254 6.80 -26.24 1.75
CA LYS A 254 6.45 -25.41 2.91
C LYS A 254 7.45 -24.27 3.13
N VAL A 255 7.67 -23.49 2.08
CA VAL A 255 8.60 -22.35 2.12
C VAL A 255 7.91 -21.09 1.60
N ILE A 256 8.07 -19.99 2.33
CA ILE A 256 7.83 -18.63 1.82
C ILE A 256 9.20 -18.06 1.45
N LYS A 257 9.32 -17.52 0.23
CA LYS A 257 10.50 -16.77 -0.20
C LYS A 257 10.14 -15.31 -0.38
N ALA A 258 10.94 -14.38 0.13
CA ALA A 258 10.68 -12.95 -0.03
C ALA A 258 11.97 -12.13 -0.12
N CYS A 259 11.87 -11.02 -0.85
CA CYS A 259 12.95 -10.05 -1.05
C CYS A 259 12.99 -8.98 0.05
N TRP A 260 11.81 -8.61 0.54
CA TRP A 260 11.62 -7.59 1.56
C TRP A 260 10.34 -7.90 2.33
N GLY A 261 10.16 -7.26 3.48
CA GLY A 261 8.94 -7.37 4.24
C GLY A 261 9.00 -6.66 5.58
N GLY A 262 8.04 -7.00 6.43
CA GLY A 262 7.99 -6.63 7.83
C GLY A 262 7.25 -7.69 8.62
N VAL A 263 7.69 -7.91 9.86
CA VAL A 263 7.03 -8.84 10.79
C VAL A 263 6.66 -8.08 12.04
N LYS A 264 5.44 -8.32 12.52
CA LYS A 264 4.93 -7.76 13.75
C LYS A 264 4.48 -8.87 14.70
N HIS A 265 5.33 -9.10 15.70
CA HIS A 265 4.97 -9.91 16.86
C HIS A 265 3.98 -9.16 17.74
N ASN A 266 3.10 -9.89 18.43
CA ASN A 266 2.00 -9.33 19.21
C ASN A 266 1.14 -8.37 18.39
N ALA A 267 0.79 -8.75 17.14
CA ALA A 267 0.08 -7.88 16.21
C ALA A 267 -1.19 -7.27 16.84
N SER A 268 -1.93 -8.04 17.65
CA SER A 268 -3.14 -7.55 18.34
C SER A 268 -2.94 -6.40 19.33
N LYS A 269 -1.70 -6.18 19.79
CA LYS A 269 -1.35 -5.07 20.68
C LYS A 269 -0.43 -4.05 20.01
N SER A 270 -0.21 -4.20 18.71
CA SER A 270 0.70 -3.37 17.97
C SER A 270 0.11 -2.00 17.66
N THR A 271 1.00 -1.01 17.60
CA THR A 271 0.73 0.32 17.02
C THR A 271 0.53 0.34 15.50
N GLY A 272 0.66 -0.79 14.79
CA GLY A 272 0.59 -0.89 13.32
C GLY A 272 1.81 -0.32 12.56
N VAL A 273 2.95 -0.09 13.20
CA VAL A 273 4.17 0.40 12.52
C VAL A 273 5.30 -0.62 12.67
N PHE A 274 5.95 -1.00 11.57
CA PHE A 274 7.11 -1.90 11.60
C PHE A 274 8.35 -1.20 12.17
N GLU A 275 9.32 -1.95 12.68
CA GLU A 275 10.61 -1.36 13.03
C GLU A 275 11.34 -0.89 11.76
N ARG A 276 11.95 0.31 11.77
CA ARG A 276 12.72 0.81 10.63
C ARG A 276 13.90 -0.16 10.35
N PRO A 277 14.16 -0.54 9.09
CA PRO A 277 13.61 0.01 7.85
C PRO A 277 12.46 -0.80 7.25
N TYR A 278 11.84 -1.72 7.99
CA TYR A 278 10.96 -2.75 7.43
C TYR A 278 9.55 -2.25 7.09
N GLY A 279 8.80 -3.12 6.41
CA GLY A 279 7.43 -2.87 5.94
C GLY A 279 7.33 -2.80 4.43
N VAL A 280 6.21 -3.32 3.90
CA VAL A 280 5.90 -3.32 2.47
C VAL A 280 5.50 -1.90 2.03
N ALA A 281 4.61 -1.25 2.76
CA ALA A 281 4.29 0.16 2.54
C ALA A 281 5.54 1.05 2.72
N ALA A 282 5.70 2.06 1.86
CA ALA A 282 6.83 2.98 1.90
C ALA A 282 6.88 3.81 3.18
N ALA A 283 5.77 4.03 3.86
CA ALA A 283 5.71 4.71 5.17
C ALA A 283 6.25 3.86 6.34
N GLY A 284 6.40 2.55 6.16
CA GLY A 284 6.71 1.60 7.24
C GLY A 284 5.51 1.23 8.11
N THR A 285 4.31 1.70 7.74
CA THR A 285 3.03 1.26 8.31
C THR A 285 2.70 -0.15 7.85
N VAL A 286 1.85 -0.82 8.62
CA VAL A 286 1.24 -2.09 8.23
C VAL A 286 0.20 -1.81 7.14
N MET A 287 0.45 -2.31 5.93
CA MET A 287 -0.43 -2.10 4.77
C MET A 287 -1.78 -2.80 4.92
N SER A 288 -1.80 -3.99 5.50
CA SER A 288 -3.04 -4.75 5.76
C SER A 288 -3.99 -4.02 6.73
N ALA A 289 -3.49 -3.08 7.53
CA ALA A 289 -4.28 -2.31 8.48
C ALA A 289 -5.01 -1.11 7.85
N THR A 290 -4.72 -0.79 6.59
CA THR A 290 -5.21 0.40 5.88
C THR A 290 -5.92 0.08 4.57
N GLN A 291 -5.91 -1.19 4.18
CA GLN A 291 -6.50 -1.73 2.97
C GLN A 291 -7.96 -2.14 3.21
N LEU A 292 -8.84 -1.85 2.26
CA LEU A 292 -10.21 -2.38 2.28
C LEU A 292 -10.17 -3.90 2.09
N ASN A 293 -10.64 -4.67 3.08
CA ASN A 293 -10.57 -6.13 3.05
C ASN A 293 -11.97 -6.79 3.02
N ALA A 294 -11.98 -8.13 2.98
CA ALA A 294 -13.20 -8.92 2.94
C ALA A 294 -14.13 -8.68 4.14
N ASP A 295 -13.57 -8.51 5.33
CA ASP A 295 -14.33 -8.31 6.56
C ASP A 295 -15.01 -6.94 6.57
N ASP A 296 -14.35 -5.91 6.03
CA ASP A 296 -14.96 -4.59 5.86
C ASP A 296 -16.14 -4.62 4.89
N MET A 297 -15.98 -5.28 3.74
CA MET A 297 -17.05 -5.39 2.75
C MET A 297 -18.25 -6.18 3.30
N LYS A 298 -17.99 -7.28 4.01
CA LYS A 298 -19.03 -8.07 4.71
C LYS A 298 -19.73 -7.22 5.77
N ALA A 299 -18.98 -6.51 6.61
CA ALA A 299 -19.52 -5.64 7.64
C ALA A 299 -20.47 -4.60 7.03
N VAL A 300 -20.07 -3.91 5.95
CA VAL A 300 -20.92 -2.92 5.27
C VAL A 300 -22.17 -3.55 4.66
N LEU A 301 -22.06 -4.71 4.02
CA LEU A 301 -23.20 -5.44 3.47
C LEU A 301 -24.21 -5.86 4.54
N ASP A 302 -23.73 -6.09 5.77
CA ASP A 302 -24.54 -6.40 6.95
C ASP A 302 -24.99 -5.14 7.72
N GLY A 303 -24.77 -3.95 7.17
CA GLY A 303 -25.19 -2.66 7.75
C GLY A 303 -24.21 -2.03 8.74
N GLY A 304 -23.00 -2.56 8.86
CA GLY A 304 -21.89 -2.03 9.64
C GLY A 304 -21.03 -1.00 8.87
N GLU A 305 -19.80 -0.80 9.35
CA GLU A 305 -18.88 0.24 8.87
C GLU A 305 -17.46 -0.29 8.67
N ILE A 306 -16.67 0.48 7.91
CA ILE A 306 -15.23 0.26 7.79
C ILE A 306 -14.54 0.97 8.96
N ASN A 307 -13.89 0.19 9.83
CA ASN A 307 -13.42 0.66 11.14
C ASN A 307 -11.91 0.88 11.21
N HIS A 308 -11.33 1.49 10.17
CA HIS A 308 -9.90 1.81 10.15
C HIS A 308 -9.57 2.97 9.20
N VAL A 309 -8.38 3.55 9.32
CA VAL A 309 -7.83 4.56 8.40
C VAL A 309 -7.68 3.99 6.99
N MET A 310 -7.94 4.79 5.96
CA MET A 310 -7.67 4.40 4.57
C MET A 310 -6.22 4.71 4.18
N GLY A 311 -5.53 3.74 3.56
CA GLY A 311 -4.22 3.95 2.98
C GLY A 311 -4.31 4.51 1.56
N LEU A 312 -3.51 5.53 1.25
CA LEU A 312 -3.46 6.14 -0.08
C LEU A 312 -2.01 6.27 -0.59
N ALA A 313 -1.81 5.91 -1.85
CA ALA A 313 -0.59 6.15 -2.59
C ALA A 313 -0.77 7.34 -3.56
N LEU A 314 0.20 8.25 -3.62
CA LEU A 314 0.18 9.39 -4.56
C LEU A 314 1.25 9.22 -5.64
N VAL A 315 1.12 9.95 -6.75
CA VAL A 315 2.17 9.94 -7.79
C VAL A 315 3.41 10.73 -7.35
N GLY A 316 3.16 11.81 -6.62
CA GLY A 316 4.15 12.73 -6.13
C GLY A 316 4.08 12.88 -4.62
N VAL A 317 5.10 12.37 -3.94
CA VAL A 317 5.26 12.46 -2.49
C VAL A 317 6.62 13.08 -2.18
N LYS A 318 6.64 14.02 -1.24
CA LYS A 318 7.81 14.79 -0.82
C LYS A 318 8.72 13.92 0.06
N PRO A 319 10.03 13.87 -0.20
CA PRO A 319 10.98 13.17 0.66
C PRO A 319 10.88 13.60 2.13
N GLY A 320 10.84 12.61 3.02
CA GLY A 320 10.69 12.80 4.46
C GLY A 320 9.60 11.90 5.03
N GLU A 321 9.50 11.85 6.35
CA GLU A 321 8.44 11.14 7.06
C GLU A 321 7.76 12.09 8.04
N VAL A 322 6.44 12.04 8.14
CA VAL A 322 5.66 12.77 9.15
C VAL A 322 4.70 11.82 9.88
N GLY A 323 4.09 12.28 10.98
CA GLY A 323 3.16 11.45 11.76
C GLY A 323 3.78 10.11 12.16
N VAL A 324 3.11 9.03 11.78
CA VAL A 324 3.44 7.65 12.17
C VAL A 324 4.49 6.99 11.25
N ALA A 325 4.78 7.60 10.10
CA ALA A 325 5.76 7.07 9.17
C ALA A 325 7.17 7.09 9.78
N ASN A 326 7.93 6.03 9.50
CA ASN A 326 9.31 5.89 9.98
C ASN A 326 10.31 5.49 8.89
N ARG A 327 9.84 5.35 7.65
CA ARG A 327 10.64 5.26 6.45
C ARG A 327 9.88 5.96 5.30
N HIS A 328 10.58 6.20 4.20
CA HIS A 328 10.01 6.71 2.97
C HIS A 328 10.80 6.17 1.77
N ASP A 329 10.18 6.14 0.60
CA ASP A 329 10.89 6.01 -0.68
C ASP A 329 10.52 7.11 -1.68
N SER A 330 9.77 8.09 -1.17
CA SER A 330 9.39 9.35 -1.80
C SER A 330 10.37 9.94 -2.80
N TYR A 331 9.80 10.35 -3.93
CA TYR A 331 10.44 11.21 -4.91
C TYR A 331 9.41 12.13 -5.54
N MET A 332 9.72 13.42 -5.58
CA MET A 332 8.91 14.42 -6.26
C MET A 332 9.32 14.52 -7.74
N PRO A 333 8.51 14.03 -8.69
CA PRO A 333 8.68 14.42 -10.08
C PRO A 333 8.50 15.94 -10.23
N GLY A 334 9.21 16.56 -11.17
CA GLY A 334 9.01 17.99 -11.45
C GLY A 334 7.61 18.26 -12.00
N GLY A 335 7.03 19.41 -11.65
CA GLY A 335 5.77 19.90 -12.25
C GLY A 335 4.47 19.50 -11.57
N ILE A 336 4.52 18.90 -10.37
CA ILE A 336 3.32 18.47 -9.61
C ILE A 336 2.83 19.48 -8.55
N GLY A 337 3.51 20.62 -8.38
CA GLY A 337 3.19 21.61 -7.33
C GLY A 337 3.69 21.21 -5.94
N GLU A 338 3.10 21.79 -4.89
CA GLU A 338 3.32 21.34 -3.51
C GLU A 338 2.62 20.00 -3.25
N THR A 339 3.18 19.18 -2.37
CA THR A 339 2.61 17.89 -1.98
C THR A 339 2.99 17.55 -0.54
N VAL A 340 2.64 16.35 -0.11
CA VAL A 340 2.80 15.80 1.23
C VAL A 340 3.91 14.76 1.30
N SER A 341 4.39 14.44 2.52
CA SER A 341 5.30 13.32 2.78
C SER A 341 4.54 12.06 3.22
N GLU A 342 5.15 10.88 3.14
CA GLU A 342 4.58 9.67 3.74
C GLU A 342 4.27 9.89 5.23
N GLY A 343 3.15 9.32 5.67
CA GLY A 343 2.57 9.46 7.01
C GLY A 343 1.68 10.70 7.20
N SER A 344 1.55 11.56 6.18
CA SER A 344 0.61 12.68 6.24
C SER A 344 -0.82 12.19 6.32
N MET A 345 -1.66 12.87 7.12
CA MET A 345 -3.05 12.51 7.34
C MET A 345 -3.99 13.52 6.67
N MET A 346 -5.00 13.03 5.96
CA MET A 346 -6.06 13.84 5.34
C MET A 346 -7.43 13.42 5.87
N THR A 347 -8.38 14.34 5.83
CA THR A 347 -9.80 14.09 6.13
C THR A 347 -10.66 15.17 5.47
N TRP A 348 -11.97 15.05 5.53
CA TRP A 348 -12.85 16.17 5.22
C TRP A 348 -13.05 17.07 6.45
N PRO A 349 -13.29 18.38 6.26
CA PRO A 349 -13.54 19.30 7.37
C PRO A 349 -14.68 18.85 8.28
N ASP A 350 -14.51 19.10 9.57
CA ASP A 350 -15.57 18.96 10.57
C ASP A 350 -16.89 19.61 10.13
N GLY A 351 -17.99 18.88 10.32
CA GLY A 351 -19.33 19.35 9.99
C GLY A 351 -19.63 19.40 8.49
N MET A 352 -18.74 18.89 7.64
CA MET A 352 -19.04 18.68 6.23
C MET A 352 -20.23 17.72 6.11
N LYS A 353 -21.22 18.13 5.31
CA LYS A 353 -22.41 17.30 5.07
C LYS A 353 -22.07 16.17 4.11
N LYS A 354 -22.58 14.97 4.40
CA LYS A 354 -22.51 13.84 3.48
C LYS A 354 -23.14 14.24 2.13
N PRO A 355 -22.48 13.97 1.00
CA PRO A 355 -23.09 14.14 -0.31
C PRO A 355 -24.40 13.34 -0.44
N GLU A 356 -25.36 13.89 -1.18
CA GLU A 356 -26.60 13.18 -1.50
C GLU A 356 -26.36 12.13 -2.60
N GLY A 357 -27.06 10.99 -2.51
CA GLY A 357 -27.06 9.99 -3.57
C GLY A 357 -25.79 9.15 -3.71
N LEU A 358 -24.95 9.09 -2.69
CA LEU A 358 -23.83 8.14 -2.64
C LEU A 358 -24.35 6.70 -2.76
N SER A 359 -23.62 5.88 -3.50
CA SER A 359 -23.72 4.42 -3.43
C SER A 359 -23.37 3.89 -2.05
N MET A 360 -23.74 2.64 -1.75
CA MET A 360 -23.41 2.01 -0.47
C MET A 360 -21.89 2.03 -0.21
N ALA A 361 -21.09 1.65 -1.21
CA ALA A 361 -19.63 1.65 -1.11
C ALA A 361 -19.06 3.07 -0.89
N ALA A 362 -19.54 4.07 -1.66
CA ALA A 362 -19.07 5.44 -1.50
C ALA A 362 -19.48 6.00 -0.13
N GLU A 363 -20.68 5.70 0.36
CA GLU A 363 -21.13 6.11 1.69
C GLU A 363 -20.28 5.48 2.80
N ALA A 364 -19.96 4.18 2.69
CA ALA A 364 -19.08 3.51 3.66
C ALA A 364 -17.67 4.14 3.69
N ILE A 365 -17.09 4.42 2.52
CA ILE A 365 -15.79 5.11 2.41
C ILE A 365 -15.87 6.54 2.92
N TRP A 366 -16.97 7.26 2.63
CA TRP A 366 -17.22 8.59 3.15
C TRP A 366 -17.17 8.61 4.68
N ARG A 367 -17.92 7.71 5.32
CA ARG A 367 -17.94 7.56 6.79
C ARG A 367 -16.56 7.20 7.33
N GLN A 368 -15.89 6.24 6.70
CA GLN A 368 -14.54 5.79 7.08
C GLN A 368 -13.57 6.97 7.14
N ILE A 369 -13.48 7.79 6.08
CA ILE A 369 -12.54 8.90 6.00
C ILE A 369 -12.93 10.02 6.98
N MET A 370 -14.21 10.33 7.14
CA MET A 370 -14.65 11.29 8.16
C MET A 370 -14.21 10.85 9.57
N LYS A 371 -14.31 9.56 9.87
CA LYS A 371 -14.08 8.99 11.20
C LYS A 371 -12.62 8.69 11.51
N TYR A 372 -11.88 8.13 10.56
CA TYR A 372 -10.49 7.66 10.73
C TYR A 372 -9.47 8.38 9.84
N GLY A 373 -9.91 9.08 8.80
CA GLY A 373 -9.05 9.78 7.86
C GLY A 373 -8.41 8.89 6.80
N ILE A 374 -7.49 9.49 6.08
CA ILE A 374 -6.62 8.88 5.06
C ILE A 374 -5.18 9.09 5.51
N ILE A 375 -4.33 8.08 5.36
CA ILE A 375 -2.89 8.17 5.53
C ILE A 375 -2.17 8.01 4.19
N ILE A 376 -1.14 8.82 3.95
CA ILE A 376 -0.28 8.64 2.78
C ILE A 376 0.77 7.59 3.08
N GLU A 377 0.66 6.43 2.46
CA GLU A 377 1.53 5.28 2.75
C GLU A 377 2.64 5.08 1.75
N ASP A 378 2.45 5.59 0.54
CA ASP A 378 3.28 5.21 -0.58
C ASP A 378 3.31 6.25 -1.70
N LYS A 379 4.29 6.08 -2.58
CA LYS A 379 4.32 6.68 -3.89
C LYS A 379 4.10 5.60 -4.95
N SER A 380 3.23 5.86 -5.91
CA SER A 380 2.91 4.91 -6.97
C SER A 380 2.86 5.55 -8.35
N GLY A 381 2.59 4.74 -9.39
CA GLY A 381 2.39 5.23 -10.75
C GLY A 381 1.03 5.90 -10.99
N ALA A 382 0.09 5.80 -10.04
CA ALA A 382 -1.25 6.34 -10.15
C ALA A 382 -1.89 6.46 -8.76
N ILE A 383 -2.73 7.48 -8.53
CA ILE A 383 -3.30 7.70 -7.20
C ILE A 383 -4.26 6.60 -6.83
N SER A 384 -3.93 5.84 -5.80
CA SER A 384 -4.69 4.64 -5.43
C SER A 384 -4.87 4.48 -3.94
N ALA A 385 -6.10 4.13 -3.56
CA ALA A 385 -6.32 3.38 -2.33
C ALA A 385 -6.02 1.89 -2.58
N ARG A 386 -5.79 1.11 -1.53
CA ARG A 386 -5.53 -0.33 -1.62
C ARG A 386 -6.78 -1.11 -1.23
N GLY A 387 -7.11 -2.14 -2.01
CA GLY A 387 -8.12 -3.15 -1.67
C GLY A 387 -7.49 -4.54 -1.67
N GLN A 388 -8.12 -5.48 -0.97
CA GLN A 388 -7.69 -6.88 -0.95
C GLN A 388 -7.71 -7.53 -2.32
N ASN A 389 -6.73 -8.41 -2.54
CA ASN A 389 -6.67 -9.15 -3.78
C ASN A 389 -7.92 -10.03 -3.96
N PRO A 390 -8.70 -9.87 -5.05
CA PRO A 390 -9.90 -10.66 -5.29
C PRO A 390 -9.61 -12.16 -5.37
N ASP A 391 -8.41 -12.53 -5.80
CA ASP A 391 -7.97 -13.91 -5.90
C ASP A 391 -7.67 -14.55 -4.52
N SER A 392 -7.64 -13.74 -3.46
CA SER A 392 -7.53 -14.16 -2.05
C SER A 392 -8.87 -14.16 -1.30
N LEU A 393 -9.97 -13.80 -1.95
CA LEU A 393 -11.29 -13.81 -1.33
C LEU A 393 -11.90 -15.21 -1.37
N GLU A 394 -12.55 -15.61 -0.27
CA GLU A 394 -13.39 -16.81 -0.23
C GLU A 394 -14.60 -16.69 -1.18
N ASP A 395 -15.20 -15.50 -1.27
CA ASP A 395 -16.28 -15.16 -2.19
C ASP A 395 -15.82 -14.06 -3.17
N PRO A 396 -15.42 -14.42 -4.40
CA PRO A 396 -15.02 -13.44 -5.41
C PRO A 396 -16.14 -12.46 -5.79
N SER A 397 -17.42 -12.80 -5.58
CA SER A 397 -18.56 -11.91 -5.86
C SER A 397 -18.74 -10.81 -4.82
N LEU A 398 -17.94 -10.82 -3.75
CA LEU A 398 -18.03 -9.84 -2.67
C LEU A 398 -17.83 -8.40 -3.16
N TYR A 399 -16.87 -8.19 -4.08
CA TYR A 399 -16.69 -6.87 -4.71
C TYR A 399 -17.91 -6.45 -5.52
N ASP A 400 -18.48 -7.34 -6.34
CA ASP A 400 -19.67 -7.02 -7.15
C ASP A 400 -20.86 -6.61 -6.28
N LYS A 401 -21.05 -7.30 -5.15
CA LYS A 401 -22.09 -6.97 -4.16
C LYS A 401 -21.81 -5.62 -3.49
N PHE A 402 -20.59 -5.43 -2.99
CA PHE A 402 -20.19 -4.20 -2.31
C PHE A 402 -20.30 -2.97 -3.21
N LEU A 403 -19.90 -3.10 -4.48
CA LEU A 403 -19.93 -2.03 -5.48
C LEU A 403 -21.26 -1.90 -6.21
N GLU A 404 -22.27 -2.71 -5.89
CA GLU A 404 -23.55 -2.72 -6.59
C GLU A 404 -23.39 -2.94 -8.13
N ASN A 405 -22.43 -3.79 -8.52
CA ASN A 405 -21.99 -4.07 -9.90
C ASN A 405 -21.43 -2.85 -10.67
N ARG A 406 -20.92 -1.85 -9.95
CA ARG A 406 -20.27 -0.67 -10.54
C ARG A 406 -18.76 -0.80 -10.53
N SER A 407 -18.08 0.04 -11.32
CA SER A 407 -16.62 0.12 -11.26
C SER A 407 -16.16 0.93 -10.06
N TRP A 408 -14.92 0.69 -9.63
CA TRP A 408 -14.28 1.51 -8.60
C TRP A 408 -14.17 2.97 -8.99
N GLU A 409 -13.90 3.27 -10.26
CA GLU A 409 -13.86 4.65 -10.75
C GLU A 409 -15.24 5.33 -10.63
N GLU A 410 -16.32 4.62 -10.91
CA GLU A 410 -17.68 5.16 -10.74
C GLU A 410 -17.98 5.46 -9.28
N VAL A 411 -17.71 4.53 -8.36
CA VAL A 411 -17.93 4.71 -6.91
C VAL A 411 -17.05 5.81 -6.34
N MET A 412 -15.75 5.79 -6.62
CA MET A 412 -14.81 6.77 -6.09
C MET A 412 -15.05 8.17 -6.66
N SER A 413 -15.63 8.30 -7.87
CA SER A 413 -15.97 9.61 -8.44
C SER A 413 -17.13 10.34 -7.73
N GLU A 414 -17.87 9.65 -6.86
CA GLU A 414 -18.96 10.25 -6.08
C GLU A 414 -18.47 11.07 -4.89
N LEU A 415 -17.21 10.87 -4.50
CA LEU A 415 -16.62 11.48 -3.32
C LEU A 415 -16.00 12.85 -3.65
N PRO A 416 -16.18 13.88 -2.79
CA PRO A 416 -15.70 15.23 -3.04
C PRO A 416 -14.22 15.37 -2.65
N TRP A 417 -13.34 14.77 -3.46
CA TRP A 417 -11.90 14.75 -3.19
C TRP A 417 -11.23 16.13 -3.13
N ASP A 418 -11.84 17.14 -3.76
CA ASP A 418 -11.39 18.53 -3.74
C ASP A 418 -11.63 19.26 -2.43
N GLU A 419 -12.50 18.71 -1.57
CA GLU A 419 -12.85 19.28 -0.26
C GLU A 419 -11.99 18.71 0.88
N LEU A 420 -11.07 17.79 0.58
CA LEU A 420 -10.16 17.22 1.58
C LEU A 420 -9.25 18.31 2.17
N VAL A 421 -8.96 18.18 3.46
CA VAL A 421 -7.99 18.99 4.20
C VAL A 421 -6.85 18.13 4.74
N LEU A 422 -5.69 18.75 4.85
CA LEU A 422 -4.48 18.17 5.41
C LEU A 422 -4.39 18.50 6.90
N LEU A 423 -4.33 17.47 7.72
CA LEU A 423 -4.14 17.61 9.16
C LEU A 423 -2.70 18.05 9.48
N ASP A 424 -2.51 18.67 10.63
CA ASP A 424 -1.18 19.04 11.13
C ASP A 424 -0.30 17.79 11.27
N GLU A 425 0.98 17.91 10.92
CA GLU A 425 1.93 16.78 10.91
C GLU A 425 2.10 16.12 12.30
N ASN A 426 1.76 16.84 13.37
CA ASN A 426 1.85 16.35 14.75
C ASN A 426 0.54 15.78 15.30
N TYR A 427 -0.55 15.81 14.50
CA TYR A 427 -1.86 15.36 14.93
C TYR A 427 -1.83 13.89 15.41
N LEU A 428 -1.30 12.99 14.59
CA LEU A 428 -1.25 11.56 14.88
C LEU A 428 0.12 11.20 15.45
N THR A 429 0.27 11.30 16.77
CA THR A 429 1.44 10.79 17.49
C THR A 429 1.04 9.56 18.30
N ILE A 430 1.45 8.37 17.87
CA ILE A 430 1.23 7.15 18.65
C ILE A 430 2.27 7.05 19.76
N LYS A 431 1.82 6.68 20.95
CA LYS A 431 2.68 6.30 22.08
C LYS A 431 2.73 4.78 22.16
N ASP A 432 3.92 4.22 22.35
CA ASP A 432 4.11 2.79 22.66
C ASP A 432 4.43 2.69 24.15
N GLY A 433 3.41 2.38 24.96
CA GLY A 433 3.46 2.50 26.42
C GLY A 433 3.72 3.94 26.90
N ASP A 434 4.56 4.10 27.92
CA ASP A 434 4.97 5.42 28.47
C ASP A 434 5.97 6.17 27.58
N THR A 435 6.46 5.53 26.51
CA THR A 435 7.45 6.13 25.62
C THR A 435 6.75 6.75 24.42
N VAL A 436 6.85 8.07 24.28
CA VAL A 436 6.46 8.74 23.04
C VAL A 436 7.48 8.35 21.97
N VAL A 437 7.10 7.45 21.04
CA VAL A 437 8.03 6.87 20.06
C VAL A 437 8.46 7.86 18.97
N LYS A 438 7.80 9.01 18.83
CA LYS A 438 8.29 10.13 18.01
C LYS A 438 7.60 11.43 18.40
N ARG A 439 8.30 12.36 19.07
CA ARG A 439 8.01 13.80 18.96
C ARG A 439 8.99 14.35 17.94
N LEU A 440 8.52 14.71 16.75
CA LEU A 440 9.28 15.55 15.84
C LEU A 440 8.67 16.94 15.83
N GLY A 441 9.03 17.73 16.83
CA GLY A 441 8.64 19.14 16.90
C GLY A 441 8.45 19.65 18.33
N ASP A 442 9.50 19.64 19.15
CA ASP A 442 9.49 20.48 20.36
C ASP A 442 9.52 21.96 19.93
N GLY A 443 8.34 22.54 19.82
CA GLY A 443 8.10 23.95 20.06
C GLY A 443 7.22 24.09 21.30
N ASP A 444 7.85 23.99 22.47
CA ASP A 444 7.36 24.37 23.81
C ASP A 444 5.84 24.26 24.05
N LYS A 445 5.41 23.10 24.55
CA LYS A 445 4.45 22.95 25.67
C LYS A 445 4.26 21.47 25.98
N THR A 446 4.93 21.01 27.03
CA THR A 446 4.56 19.79 27.75
C THR A 446 3.16 19.97 28.35
N LEU A 447 2.18 19.22 27.83
CA LEU A 447 0.99 18.86 28.60
C LEU A 447 1.44 17.81 29.63
N GLU A 448 1.74 18.26 30.84
CA GLU A 448 1.90 17.36 32.00
C GLU A 448 0.51 16.84 32.39
N PHE A 449 0.27 15.56 32.17
CA PHE A 449 -0.82 14.86 32.85
C PHE A 449 -0.27 14.37 34.19
N SER A 450 -0.67 15.01 35.27
CA SER A 450 -0.47 14.54 36.63
C SER A 450 -1.36 13.31 36.88
N GLY A 451 -0.84 12.12 36.65
CA GLY A 451 -1.41 10.89 37.19
C GLY A 451 -1.07 10.82 38.69
N SER A 452 -2.08 10.99 39.54
CA SER A 452 -1.99 10.61 40.95
C SER A 452 -1.97 9.08 41.03
N ASN A 453 -0.91 8.53 41.62
CA ASN A 453 -0.93 7.15 42.11
C ASN A 453 -1.92 7.06 43.27
N ASP A 454 -2.94 6.21 43.13
CA ASP A 454 -3.58 5.45 44.21
C ASP A 454 -3.83 4.03 43.73
#